data_AF-A0A1F3X5N3-F1
#
_entry.id   AF-A0A1F3X5N3-F1
#
_cell.length_a   1.000
_cell.length_b   1.000
_cell.length_c   1.000
_cell.angle_alpha   90.00
_cell.angle_beta   90.00
_cell.angle_gamma   90.00
#
_symmetry.space_group_name_H-M   'P 1'
#
loop_
_entity.id
_entity.type
_entity.pdbx_description
1 polymer ?
#
loop_
_entity_poly.entity_id
_entity_poly.type
_entity_poly.pdbx_seq_one_letter_code
_entity_poly.pdbx_strand_id
1 'polypeptide(L)'
;MSNISLSAADTARLERLAAEAGSTPQKMLKHVLRDGFEYSERVVRSVNAGLADIAAGRVIPHDQVMDKIGATIEKHARKKKAA
;
A
#
# COMPACT_ATOMS: atom_id res chain seq x y z
N MET A 1 -12.32 19.73 -17.84
CA MET A 1 -11.49 19.15 -16.76
C MET A 1 -11.15 20.27 -15.80
N SER A 2 -11.55 20.17 -14.55
CA SER A 2 -11.26 21.21 -13.54
C SER A 2 -9.74 21.30 -13.32
N ASN A 3 -9.18 22.51 -13.37
CA ASN A 3 -7.77 22.72 -13.05
C ASN A 3 -7.55 22.46 -11.57
N ILE A 4 -6.71 21.49 -11.24
CA ILE A 4 -6.23 21.27 -9.87
C ILE A 4 -5.21 22.38 -9.60
N SER A 5 -5.52 23.27 -8.65
CA SER A 5 -4.55 24.25 -8.16
C SER A 5 -3.74 23.61 -7.05
N LEU A 6 -2.45 23.39 -7.29
CA LEU A 6 -1.51 22.92 -6.29
C LEU A 6 -0.98 24.09 -5.47
N SER A 7 -0.59 23.82 -4.22
CA SER A 7 0.20 24.77 -3.45
C SER A 7 1.56 25.01 -4.13
N ALA A 8 2.23 26.11 -3.79
CA ALA A 8 3.59 26.36 -4.31
C ALA A 8 4.57 25.24 -3.91
N ALA A 9 4.44 24.72 -2.70
CA ALA A 9 5.27 23.62 -2.20
C ALA A 9 5.02 22.31 -2.97
N ASP A 10 3.76 21.97 -3.25
CA ASP A 10 3.42 20.75 -3.99
C ASP A 10 3.81 20.86 -5.46
N THR A 11 3.70 22.06 -6.05
CA THR A 11 4.20 22.34 -7.40
C THR A 11 5.71 22.10 -7.47
N ALA A 12 6.49 22.68 -6.56
CA ALA A 12 7.94 22.49 -6.52
C ALA A 12 8.33 21.01 -6.31
N ARG A 13 7.60 20.30 -5.45
CA ARG A 13 7.79 18.87 -5.24
C ARG A 13 7.50 18.05 -6.50
N LEU A 14 6.43 18.38 -7.22
CA LEU A 14 6.04 17.72 -8.47
C LEU A 14 7.06 17.98 -9.58
N GLU A 15 7.55 19.21 -9.72
CA GLU A 15 8.57 19.58 -10.70
C GLU A 15 9.88 18.82 -10.48
N ARG A 16 10.36 18.75 -9.23
CA ARG A 16 11.54 17.96 -8.89
C ARG A 16 11.34 16.48 -9.23
N LEU A 17 10.20 15.89 -8.83
CA LEU A 17 9.90 14.49 -9.12
C LEU A 17 9.83 14.21 -10.62
N ALA A 18 9.24 15.13 -11.39
CA ALA A 18 9.17 15.03 -12.84
C ALA A 18 10.57 15.07 -13.48
N ALA A 19 11.44 15.98 -13.02
CA ALA A 19 12.82 16.10 -13.49
C ALA A 19 13.64 14.83 -13.21
N GLU A 20 13.56 14.28 -11.99
CA GLU A 20 14.23 13.03 -11.61
C GLU A 20 13.78 11.84 -12.46
N ALA A 21 12.51 11.83 -12.87
CA ALA A 21 11.93 10.80 -13.73
C ALA A 21 12.09 11.06 -15.24
N GLY A 22 12.75 12.15 -15.65
CA GLY A 22 12.87 12.53 -17.06
C GLY A 22 11.53 12.81 -17.76
N SER A 23 10.57 13.37 -17.02
CA SER A 23 9.18 13.62 -17.46
C SER A 23 8.79 15.09 -17.29
N THR A 24 7.63 15.49 -17.81
CA THR A 24 7.05 16.81 -17.55
C THR A 24 6.20 16.81 -16.28
N PRO A 25 6.06 17.95 -15.57
CA PRO A 25 5.19 18.06 -14.39
C PRO A 25 3.74 17.66 -14.68
N GLN A 26 3.20 18.01 -15.85
CA GLN A 26 1.82 17.68 -16.24
C GLN A 26 1.61 16.17 -16.43
N LYS A 27 2.59 15.48 -17.02
CA LYS A 27 2.55 14.02 -17.13
C LYS A 27 2.73 13.35 -15.77
N MET A 28 3.67 13.86 -14.97
CA MET A 28 3.92 13.35 -13.63
C MET A 28 2.69 13.48 -12.73
N LEU A 29 1.96 14.59 -12.81
CA LEU A 29 0.75 14.81 -12.02
C LEU A 29 -0.31 13.73 -12.26
N LYS A 30 -0.47 13.30 -13.52
CA LYS A 30 -1.41 12.21 -13.87
C LYS A 30 -1.01 10.90 -13.20
N HIS A 31 0.29 10.59 -13.17
CA HIS A 31 0.80 9.39 -12.50
C HIS A 31 0.61 9.47 -10.99
N VAL A 32 1.02 10.57 -10.37
CA VAL A 32 0.87 10.79 -8.92
C VAL A 32 -0.59 10.69 -8.49
N LEU A 33 -1.52 11.30 -9.23
CA LEU A 33 -2.93 11.23 -8.90
C LEU A 33 -3.49 9.81 -9.06
N ARG A 34 -3.21 9.13 -10.18
CA ARG A 34 -3.66 7.76 -10.40
C ARG A 34 -3.15 6.84 -9.29
N ASP A 35 -1.85 6.83 -9.05
CA ASP A 35 -1.21 5.93 -8.09
C ASP A 35 -1.66 6.28 -6.65
N GLY A 36 -1.86 7.58 -6.37
CA GLY A 36 -2.44 8.07 -5.13
C GLY A 36 -3.86 7.58 -4.90
N PHE A 37 -4.74 7.68 -5.91
CA PHE A 37 -6.11 7.14 -5.84
C PHE A 37 -6.10 5.62 -5.64
N GLU A 38 -5.31 4.89 -6.43
CA GLU A 38 -5.20 3.43 -6.29
C GLU A 38 -4.76 3.02 -4.88
N TYR A 39 -3.75 3.69 -4.33
CA TYR A 39 -3.28 3.46 -2.96
C TYR A 39 -4.37 3.79 -1.93
N SER A 40 -4.92 5.01 -1.98
CA SER A 40 -5.90 5.49 -1.01
C SER A 40 -7.15 4.64 -1.00
N GLU A 41 -7.68 4.28 -2.18
CA GLU A 41 -8.84 3.41 -2.28
C GLU A 41 -8.55 2.01 -1.73
N ARG A 42 -7.38 1.43 -2.05
CA ARG A 42 -7.00 0.12 -1.52
C ARG A 42 -6.91 0.16 0.00
N VAL A 43 -6.28 1.18 0.58
CA VAL A 43 -6.15 1.32 2.03
C VAL A 43 -7.52 1.46 2.68
N VAL A 44 -8.37 2.36 2.19
CA VAL A 44 -9.72 2.57 2.73
C VAL A 44 -10.54 1.29 2.65
N ARG A 45 -10.53 0.59 1.51
CA ARG A 45 -11.24 -0.69 1.34
C ARG A 45 -10.72 -1.75 2.33
N SER A 46 -9.40 -1.92 2.45
CA SER A 46 -8.81 -2.91 3.35
C SER A 46 -9.10 -2.62 4.82
N VAL A 47 -9.03 -1.36 5.24
CA VAL A 47 -9.35 -0.96 6.62
C VAL A 47 -10.83 -1.24 6.91
N ASN A 48 -11.73 -0.82 6.03
CA ASN A 48 -13.15 -1.05 6.20
C ASN A 48 -13.49 -2.55 6.24
N ALA A 49 -12.85 -3.37 5.41
CA ALA A 49 -12.99 -4.82 5.44
C ALA A 49 -12.53 -5.41 6.78
N GLY A 50 -11.35 -5.00 7.28
CA GLY A 50 -10.85 -5.44 8.58
C GLY A 50 -11.77 -5.05 9.75
N LEU A 51 -12.31 -3.83 9.73
CA LEU A 51 -13.30 -3.38 10.72
C LEU A 51 -14.58 -4.22 10.66
N ALA A 52 -15.04 -4.58 9.46
CA ALA A 52 -16.20 -5.45 9.28
C ALA A 52 -15.93 -6.90 9.77
N ASP A 53 -14.72 -7.41 9.60
CA ASP A 53 -14.31 -8.71 10.13
C ASP A 53 -14.27 -8.71 11.66
N ILE A 54 -13.74 -7.65 12.27
CA ILE A 54 -13.77 -7.47 13.74
C ILE A 54 -15.21 -7.45 14.24
N ALA A 55 -16.08 -6.64 13.63
CA ALA A 55 -17.48 -6.52 14.03
C ALA A 55 -18.26 -7.84 13.91
N ALA A 56 -17.91 -8.67 12.92
CA ALA A 56 -18.52 -9.98 12.71
C ALA A 56 -17.84 -11.12 13.48
N GLY A 57 -16.82 -10.83 14.31
CA GLY A 57 -16.06 -11.84 15.05
C GLY A 57 -15.18 -12.74 14.17
N ARG A 58 -14.93 -12.38 12.91
CA ARG A 58 -14.05 -13.11 11.98
C ARG A 58 -12.58 -12.78 12.23
N VAL A 59 -12.12 -13.00 13.45
CA VAL A 59 -10.75 -12.70 13.89
C VAL A 59 -10.06 -13.97 14.37
N ILE A 60 -8.73 -14.01 14.26
CA ILE A 60 -7.91 -15.10 14.79
C ILE A 60 -7.18 -14.57 16.02
N PRO A 61 -7.24 -15.26 17.17
CA PRO A 61 -6.46 -14.92 18.36
C PRO A 61 -4.95 -14.85 18.07
N HIS A 62 -4.25 -13.98 18.79
CA HIS A 62 -2.83 -13.69 18.55
C HIS A 62 -1.93 -14.94 18.71
N ASP A 63 -2.15 -15.71 19.76
CA ASP A 63 -1.45 -16.97 20.04
C ASP A 63 -1.56 -17.95 18.85
N GLN A 64 -2.78 -18.16 18.34
CA GLN A 64 -3.02 -19.02 17.18
C GLN A 64 -2.32 -18.51 15.90
N VAL A 65 -2.22 -17.19 15.72
CA VAL A 65 -1.46 -16.60 14.61
C VAL A 65 0.03 -16.88 14.77
N MET A 66 0.59 -16.68 15.96
CA MET A 66 2.01 -16.91 16.24
C MET A 66 2.40 -18.37 16.05
N ASP A 67 1.57 -19.31 16.51
CA ASP A 67 1.77 -20.75 16.32
C ASP A 67 1.81 -21.10 14.82
N LYS A 68 0.87 -20.55 14.03
CA LYS A 68 0.81 -20.78 12.58
C LYS A 68 2.01 -20.20 11.84
N ILE A 69 2.48 -19.02 12.25
CA ILE A 69 3.70 -18.40 11.70
C ILE A 69 4.91 -19.29 12.00
N GLY A 70 5.07 -19.72 13.25
CA GLY A 70 6.16 -20.59 13.67
C GLY A 70 6.19 -21.90 12.88
N ALA A 71 5.05 -22.60 12.79
CA ALA A 71 4.93 -23.84 12.02
C ALA A 71 5.27 -23.66 10.53
N THR A 72 4.89 -22.52 9.94
CA THR A 72 5.21 -22.19 8.55
C THR A 72 6.73 -22.02 8.38
N ILE A 73 7.37 -21.24 9.25
CA ILE A 73 8.83 -21.03 9.22
C ILE A 73 9.57 -22.36 9.35
N GLU A 74 9.21 -23.20 10.33
CA GLU A 74 9.85 -24.49 10.53
C GLU A 74 9.72 -25.40 9.31
N LYS A 75 8.53 -25.46 8.69
CA LYS A 75 8.30 -26.25 7.48
C LYS A 75 9.26 -25.85 6.36
N HIS A 76 9.45 -24.55 6.13
CA HIS A 76 10.38 -24.05 5.12
C HIS A 76 11.84 -24.33 5.49
N ALA A 77 12.21 -24.18 6.77
CA ALA A 77 13.55 -24.49 7.25
C ALA A 77 13.90 -25.98 7.08
N ARG A 78 12.98 -26.89 7.39
CA ARG A 78 13.15 -28.34 7.19
C ARG A 78 13.28 -28.69 5.71
N LYS A 79 12.46 -28.09 4.83
CA LYS A 79 12.54 -28.27 3.37
C LYS A 79 13.90 -27.83 2.81
N LYS A 80 14.47 -26.73 3.30
CA LYS A 80 15.80 -26.24 2.88
C LYS A 80 16.93 -27.16 3.34
N LYS A 81 16.81 -27.82 4.49
CA LYS A 81 17.83 -28.77 4.99
C LYS A 81 17.83 -30.12 4.25
N ALA A 82 16.72 -30.46 3.58
CA ALA A 82 16.56 -31.72 2.86
C ALA A 82 16.86 -31.62 1.36
N ALA A 83 17.22 -30.43 0.87
CA ALA A 83 17.63 -30.15 -0.52
C ALA A 83 19.14 -29.91 -0.56
#